data_AF-A0A7V7A9Q9-F1
#
_entry.id   AF-A0A7V7A9Q9-F1
#
_cell.length_a   1.000
_cell.length_b   1.000
_cell.length_c   1.000
_cell.angle_alpha   90.00
_cell.angle_beta   90.00
_cell.angle_gamma   90.00
#
_symmetry.space_group_name_H-M   'P 1'
#
loop_
_entity.id
_entity.type
_entity.pdbx_description
1 polymer ?
#
loop_
_entity_poly.entity_id
_entity_poly.type
_entity_poly.pdbx_seq_one_letter_code
_entity_poly.pdbx_strand_id
1 'polypeptide(L)' 'MMRKILMIILDGFGIREEEHGNAIKTANMPFFNKVWEEYPHSLLQASGEYVGLPENQFG' A
#
# COMPACT_ATOMS: atom_id res chain seq x y z
N MET A 1 19.08 7.67 -24.09
CA MET A 1 17.67 7.23 -24.18
C MET A 1 17.01 7.54 -22.84
N MET A 2 15.89 8.27 -22.82
CA MET A 2 15.20 8.63 -21.56
C MET A 2 14.47 7.40 -21.00
N ARG A 3 14.59 7.14 -19.69
CA ARG A 3 13.78 6.12 -19.02
C ARG A 3 12.47 6.76 -18.56
N LYS A 4 11.35 6.17 -18.95
CA LYS A 4 10.02 6.58 -18.46
C LYS A 4 9.83 5.99 -17.06
N ILE A 5 9.28 6.79 -16.15
CA ILE A 5 8.93 6.39 -14.79
C ILE A 5 7.42 6.53 -14.66
N LEU A 6 6.78 5.54 -14.07
CA LEU A 6 5.35 5.55 -13.75
C LEU A 6 5.19 5.53 -12.23
N MET A 7 4.39 6.46 -11.70
CA MET A 7 3.95 6.46 -10.31
C MET A 7 2.46 6.10 -10.29
N ILE A 8 2.10 5.12 -9.46
CA ILE A 8 0.74 4.63 -9.33
C ILE A 8 0.34 4.80 -7.86
N ILE A 9 -0.80 5.43 -7.60
CA ILE A 9 -1.39 5.53 -6.26
C ILE A 9 -2.64 4.66 -6.26
N LEU A 10 -2.65 3.65 -5.38
CA LEU A 10 -3.84 2.85 -5.10
C LEU A 10 -4.54 3.47 -3.88
N ASP A 11 -5.56 4.28 -4.14
CA ASP A 11 -6.27 5.02 -3.09
C ASP A 11 -7.00 4.06 -2.13
N GLY A 12 -6.89 4.30 -0.82
CA GLY A 12 -7.44 3.43 0.23
C GLY A 12 -6.83 2.02 0.30
N PHE A 13 -5.69 1.76 -0.35
CA PHE A 13 -5.04 0.44 -0.37
C PHE A 13 -3.98 0.31 0.73
N GLY A 14 -4.39 -0.15 1.91
CA GLY A 14 -3.51 -0.36 3.06
C GLY A 14 -3.12 -1.82 3.32
N ILE A 15 -2.16 -2.02 4.23
CA ILE A 15 -1.75 -3.35 4.71
C ILE A 15 -2.27 -3.55 6.14
N ARG A 16 -3.00 -4.64 6.36
CA ARG A 16 -3.58 -5.04 7.65
C ARG A 16 -3.53 -6.57 7.78
N GLU A 17 -3.05 -7.06 8.92
CA GLU A 17 -2.90 -8.51 9.15
C GLU A 17 -4.23 -9.25 9.35
N GLU A 18 -5.18 -8.64 10.05
CA GLU A 18 -6.51 -9.21 10.28
C GLU A 18 -7.26 -9.41 8.97
N GLU A 19 -7.85 -10.59 8.78
CA GLU A 19 -8.56 -10.99 7.56
C GLU A 19 -10.03 -10.62 7.61
N HIS A 20 -10.63 -10.56 8.82
CA HIS A 20 -12.03 -10.21 8.95
C HIS A 20 -12.31 -8.80 8.42
N GLY A 21 -13.17 -8.72 7.40
CA GLY A 21 -13.53 -7.49 6.70
C GLY A 21 -12.42 -6.90 5.83
N ASN A 22 -11.34 -7.65 5.53
CA ASN A 22 -10.20 -7.16 4.76
C ASN A 22 -10.36 -7.47 3.27
N ALA A 23 -10.95 -6.54 2.53
CA ALA A 23 -11.16 -6.69 1.09
C ALA A 23 -9.85 -6.85 0.30
N ILE A 24 -8.77 -6.19 0.74
CA ILE A 24 -7.46 -6.26 0.07
C ILE A 24 -6.86 -7.65 0.21
N LYS A 25 -6.77 -8.18 1.44
CA LYS A 25 -6.19 -9.49 1.72
C LYS A 25 -7.01 -10.65 1.13
N THR A 26 -8.31 -10.46 0.95
CA THR A 26 -9.23 -11.49 0.41
C THR A 26 -9.46 -11.39 -1.11
N ALA A 27 -9.01 -10.31 -1.77
CA ALA A 27 -9.19 -10.12 -3.21
C ALA A 27 -8.26 -11.02 -4.04
N ASN A 28 -8.76 -11.51 -5.18
CA ASN A 28 -7.93 -12.20 -6.18
C ASN A 28 -7.13 -11.18 -7.00
N MET A 29 -5.87 -10.95 -6.62
CA MET A 29 -4.99 -9.94 -7.24
C MET A 29 -3.66 -10.56 -7.74
N PRO A 30 -3.70 -11.44 -8.74
CA PRO A 30 -2.53 -12.24 -9.13
C PRO A 30 -1.35 -11.38 -9.61
N PHE A 31 -1.62 -10.24 -10.25
CA PHE A 31 -0.56 -9.32 -10.68
C PHE A 31 0.10 -8.59 -9.50
N PHE A 32 -0.69 -8.05 -8.57
CA PHE A 32 -0.16 -7.36 -7.39
C PHE A 32 0.68 -8.32 -6.54
N ASN A 33 0.15 -9.51 -6.26
CA ASN A 33 0.84 -10.54 -5.47
C ASN A 33 2.17 -10.93 -6.10
N LYS A 34 2.20 -11.17 -7.41
CA LYS A 34 3.44 -11.46 -8.14
C LYS A 34 4.47 -10.33 -8.00
N VAL A 35 4.06 -9.08 -8.19
CA VAL A 35 4.99 -7.94 -8.10
C VAL A 35 5.51 -7.77 -6.67
N TRP A 36 4.64 -7.97 -5.67
CA TRP A 36 5.02 -7.93 -4.25
C TRP A 36 6.05 -9.00 -3.90
N GLU A 37 5.89 -10.24 -4.39
CA GLU A 37 6.82 -11.34 -4.14
C GLU A 37 8.16 -11.20 -4.89
N GLU A 38 8.14 -10.70 -6.12
CA GLU A 38 9.32 -10.72 -7.02
C GLU A 38 10.18 -9.45 -6.97
N TYR A 39 9.64 -8.30 -6.55
CA TYR A 39 10.33 -7.01 -6.60
C TYR A 39 10.54 -6.40 -5.21
N PRO A 40 11.63 -5.61 -5.01
CA PRO A 40 11.87 -4.91 -3.76
C PRO A 40 10.69 -4.00 -3.40
N HIS A 41 10.20 -4.17 -2.18
CA HIS A 41 9.09 -3.39 -1.61
C HIS A 41 9.37 -3.04 -0.16
N SER A 42 8.63 -2.08 0.36
CA SER A 42 8.67 -1.68 1.77
C SER A 42 7.32 -1.10 2.17
N LEU A 43 7.13 -0.87 3.47
CA LEU A 43 5.95 -0.23 4.03
C LEU A 43 6.29 1.19 4.47
N LEU A 44 5.36 2.11 4.26
CA LEU A 44 5.48 3.50 4.69
C LEU A 44 4.39 3.82 5.72
N GLN A 45 4.72 4.68 6.67
CA GLN A 45 3.73 5.28 7.55
C GLN A 45 2.98 6.35 6.75
N ALA A 46 1.65 6.23 6.71
CA ALA A 46 0.79 7.05 5.86
C ALA A 46 -0.29 7.81 6.66
N SER A 47 -0.14 7.89 7.98
CA SER A 47 -1.10 8.54 8.87
C SER A 47 -0.41 9.15 10.09
N GLY A 48 -1.17 9.92 10.90
CA GLY A 48 -0.66 10.61 12.08
C GLY A 48 0.51 11.54 11.80
N GLU A 49 1.44 11.60 12.74
CA GLU A 49 2.55 12.56 12.73
C GLU A 49 3.48 12.39 11.51
N TYR A 50 3.57 11.18 10.96
CA TYR A 50 4.39 10.87 9.79
C TYR A 50 3.96 11.61 8.51
N VAL A 51 2.72 12.09 8.49
CA VAL A 51 2.15 12.89 7.38
C VAL A 51 1.69 14.28 7.86
N GLY A 52 2.12 14.72 9.04
CA GLY A 52 1.81 16.04 9.59
C GLY A 52 0.43 16.16 10.24
N LEU A 53 -0.22 15.05 10.58
CA LEU A 53 -1.48 15.01 11.30
C LEU A 53 -1.27 14.72 12.81
N PRO A 54 -2.26 15.03 13.68
CA PRO A 54 -2.25 14.58 15.07
C PRO A 54 -2.06 13.07 15.22
N GLU A 55 -1.51 12.66 16.37
CA GLU A 55 -1.36 11.24 16.72
C GLU A 55 -2.70 10.49 16.59
N ASN A 56 -2.66 9.29 16.01
CA ASN A 56 -3.82 8.42 15.76
C ASN A 56 -4.87 8.96 14.79
N GLN A 57 -4.65 10.11 14.14
CA GLN A 57 -5.52 10.57 13.07
C GLN A 57 -5.25 9.79 11.78
N PHE A 58 -6.31 9.30 11.16
CA PHE A 58 -6.23 8.65 9.85
C PHE A 58 -5.77 9.66 8.78
N GLY A 59 -4.99 9.16 7.81
CA GLY A 59 -4.50 9.93 6.67
C GLY A 59 -5.53 10.07 5.56
#